data_AF-A0A1G9AJ66-F1
#
_entry.id   AF-A0A1G9AJ66-F1
#
_cell.length_a   1.000
_cell.length_b   1.000
_cell.length_c   1.000
_cell.angle_alpha   90.00
_cell.angle_beta   90.00
_cell.angle_gamma   90.00
#
_symmetry.space_group_name_H-M   'P 1'
#
loop_
_entity.id
_entity.type
_entity.pdbx_description
1 polymer ?
#
loop_
_entity_poly.entity_id
_entity_poly.type
_entity_poly.pdbx_seq_one_letter_code
_entity_poly.pdbx_strand_id
1 'polypeptide(L)'
;MNAWTGVGYLSPFATWGAFPGHTPDDIQSGHGVVHNGLLLARPERTVVRGPFRPFPRSWASGSLALTPVPPWFVHNRTAATTGERLVRFAAAPRWRKLPGVFASALRG
;
A
#
# COMPACT_ATOMS: atom_id res chain seq x y z
N MET A 1 6.45 -5.47 -5.90
CA MET A 1 6.85 -6.73 -5.25
C MET A 1 7.63 -6.40 -3.98
N ASN A 2 7.49 -7.21 -2.92
CA ASN A 2 7.88 -6.96 -1.51
C ASN A 2 6.88 -6.15 -0.66
N ALA A 3 5.59 -6.23 -0.96
CA ALA A 3 4.53 -5.66 -0.13
C ALA A 3 3.45 -6.70 0.11
N TRP A 4 2.73 -6.60 1.24
CA TRP A 4 1.57 -7.45 1.49
C TRP A 4 0.45 -7.12 0.51
N THR A 5 -0.13 -8.13 -0.13
CA THR A 5 -1.16 -7.97 -1.18
C THR A 5 -2.38 -7.20 -0.70
N GLY A 6 -2.74 -7.33 0.59
CA GLY A 6 -3.86 -6.60 1.19
C GLY A 6 -3.76 -5.08 1.03
N VAL A 7 -2.55 -4.50 0.99
CA VAL A 7 -2.35 -3.07 0.73
C VAL A 7 -2.87 -2.65 -0.64
N GLY A 8 -2.74 -3.53 -1.65
CA GLY A 8 -3.29 -3.29 -2.98
C GLY A 8 -4.82 -3.28 -2.97
N TYR A 9 -5.43 -4.27 -2.33
CA TYR A 9 -6.89 -4.39 -2.27
C TYR A 9 -7.57 -3.32 -1.41
N LEU A 10 -6.90 -2.84 -0.36
CA LEU A 10 -7.43 -1.80 0.53
C LEU A 10 -7.24 -0.38 -0.03
N SER A 11 -6.50 -0.21 -1.12
CA SER A 11 -6.27 1.10 -1.73
C SER A 11 -7.43 1.45 -2.68
N PRO A 12 -8.26 2.47 -2.38
CA PRO A 12 -9.43 2.78 -3.19
C PRO A 12 -9.09 3.28 -4.61
N PHE A 13 -7.84 3.69 -4.85
CA PHE A 13 -7.34 4.12 -6.15
C PHE A 13 -6.71 2.97 -6.97
N ALA A 14 -6.43 1.82 -6.33
CA ALA A 14 -5.80 0.69 -6.98
C ALA A 14 -6.82 -0.16 -7.72
N THR A 15 -6.62 -0.37 -9.02
CA THR A 15 -7.47 -1.25 -9.80
C THR A 15 -7.19 -2.72 -9.49
N TRP A 16 -8.25 -3.51 -9.38
CA TRP A 16 -8.22 -4.98 -9.39
C TRP A 16 -9.27 -5.47 -10.39
N GLY A 17 -8.94 -6.47 -11.19
CA GLY A 17 -9.81 -6.94 -12.25
C GLY A 17 -9.07 -7.75 -13.29
N ALA A 18 -9.76 -8.02 -14.38
CA ALA A 18 -9.24 -8.82 -15.47
C ALA A 18 -8.17 -8.08 -16.27
N PHE A 19 -7.29 -8.83 -16.92
CA PHE A 19 -6.44 -8.27 -17.96
C PHE A 19 -7.32 -7.70 -19.10
N PRO A 20 -6.98 -6.55 -19.72
CA PRO A 20 -7.79 -5.96 -20.78
C PRO A 20 -7.88 -6.84 -22.03
N GLY A 21 -9.05 -6.91 -22.66
CA GLY A 21 -9.22 -7.47 -24.01
C GLY A 21 -10.15 -8.68 -24.14
N HIS A 22 -10.66 -9.23 -23.04
CA HIS A 22 -11.62 -10.35 -23.10
C HIS A 22 -13.00 -9.88 -23.58
N THR A 23 -13.71 -10.73 -24.33
CA THR A 23 -15.10 -10.47 -24.72
C THR A 23 -16.05 -11.21 -23.76
N PRO A 24 -17.35 -10.86 -23.73
CA PRO A 24 -18.33 -11.63 -22.96
C PRO A 24 -18.41 -13.12 -23.34
N ASP A 25 -18.13 -13.45 -24.60
CA ASP A 25 -18.16 -14.81 -25.12
C ASP A 25 -16.84 -15.58 -24.91
N ASP A 26 -15.76 -14.89 -24.53
CA ASP A 26 -14.43 -15.46 -24.25
C ASP A 26 -13.83 -14.83 -22.99
N ILE A 27 -14.42 -15.18 -21.84
CA ILE A 27 -13.96 -14.72 -20.53
C ILE A 27 -12.75 -15.55 -20.09
N GLN A 28 -11.59 -14.88 -19.93
CA GLN A 28 -10.36 -15.48 -19.41
C GLN A 28 -10.19 -15.13 -17.91
N SER A 29 -9.39 -14.11 -17.57
CA SER A 29 -9.24 -13.65 -16.17
C SER A 29 -10.41 -12.78 -15.65
N GLY A 30 -11.51 -12.69 -16.42
CA GLY A 30 -12.71 -11.90 -16.14
C GLY A 30 -12.99 -10.82 -17.19
N HIS A 31 -13.95 -9.92 -16.92
CA HIS A 31 -14.24 -8.76 -17.77
C HIS A 31 -14.52 -7.52 -16.90
N GLY A 32 -13.74 -6.46 -17.11
CA GLY A 32 -13.83 -5.21 -16.36
C GLY A 32 -12.89 -5.12 -15.15
N VAL A 33 -12.94 -3.96 -14.50
CA VAL A 33 -12.11 -3.60 -13.34
C VAL A 33 -12.97 -2.96 -12.25
N VAL A 34 -12.64 -3.26 -11.00
CA VAL A 34 -13.22 -2.67 -9.79
C VAL A 34 -12.15 -1.86 -9.02
N HIS A 35 -12.51 -1.19 -7.93
CA HIS A 35 -11.63 -0.27 -7.16
C HIS A 35 -10.83 0.74 -8.04
N ASN A 36 -11.44 1.19 -9.14
CA ASN A 36 -10.84 2.15 -10.05
C ASN A 36 -11.18 3.60 -9.63
N GLY A 37 -10.74 4.02 -8.44
CA GLY A 37 -11.07 5.35 -7.90
C GLY A 37 -10.56 6.54 -8.74
N LEU A 38 -9.64 6.29 -9.67
CA LEU A 38 -9.13 7.28 -10.62
C LEU A 38 -9.81 7.24 -11.99
N LEU A 39 -10.75 6.32 -12.21
CA LEU A 39 -11.49 6.16 -13.47
C LEU A 39 -10.57 5.99 -14.70
N LEU A 40 -9.47 5.24 -14.53
CA LEU A 40 -8.58 4.90 -15.63
C LEU A 40 -9.34 4.09 -16.68
N ALA A 41 -9.22 4.45 -17.96
CA ALA A 41 -10.05 3.87 -19.02
C ALA A 41 -9.69 2.39 -19.35
N ARG A 42 -8.41 2.04 -19.35
CA ARG A 42 -7.91 0.69 -19.71
C ARG A 42 -6.72 0.27 -18.82
N PRO A 43 -6.91 0.16 -17.50
CA PRO A 43 -5.84 -0.23 -16.61
C PRO A 43 -5.48 -1.70 -16.83
N GLU A 44 -4.19 -1.99 -17.03
CA GLU A 44 -3.70 -3.36 -17.19
C GLU A 44 -3.57 -4.09 -15.85
N ARG A 45 -2.96 -3.42 -14.86
CA ARG A 45 -2.69 -3.98 -13.52
C ARG A 45 -2.29 -2.90 -12.52
N THR A 46 -2.49 -3.18 -11.24
CA THR A 46 -1.85 -2.46 -10.13
C THR A 46 -0.57 -3.18 -9.70
N VAL A 47 0.53 -2.44 -9.53
CA VAL A 47 1.80 -2.98 -9.01
C VAL A 47 2.19 -2.26 -7.72
N VAL A 48 2.01 -2.93 -6.58
CA VAL A 48 2.50 -2.43 -5.29
C VAL A 48 3.94 -2.86 -5.08
N ARG A 49 4.84 -1.92 -4.78
CA ARG A 49 6.27 -2.17 -4.50
C ARG A 49 6.64 -1.69 -3.11
N GLY A 50 7.48 -2.46 -2.44
CA GLY A 50 8.10 -2.09 -1.16
C GLY A 50 9.60 -2.38 -1.21
N PRO A 51 10.39 -1.78 -0.32
CA PRO A 51 11.80 -2.14 -0.21
C PRO A 51 11.94 -3.57 0.33
N PHE A 52 13.00 -4.27 -0.09
CA PHE A 52 13.32 -5.59 0.47
C PHE A 52 13.75 -5.49 1.95
N ARG A 53 14.43 -4.41 2.31
CA ARG A 53 14.84 -4.11 3.69
C ARG A 53 14.24 -2.76 4.10
N PRO A 54 13.42 -2.70 5.16
CA PRO A 54 12.97 -1.42 5.71
C PRO A 54 14.14 -0.60 6.28
N PHE A 55 13.91 0.70 6.44
CA PHE A 55 14.83 1.60 7.15
C PHE A 55 15.04 1.12 8.61
N PRO A 56 16.27 1.21 9.16
CA PRO A 56 17.49 1.77 8.57
C PRO A 56 18.32 0.78 7.73
N ARG A 57 17.94 -0.50 7.67
CA ARG A 57 18.70 -1.54 6.95
C ARG A 57 18.74 -1.30 5.44
N SER A 58 17.75 -0.61 4.88
CA SER A 58 17.75 -0.16 3.48
C SER A 58 19.04 0.57 3.13
N TRP A 59 19.41 1.59 3.91
CA TRP A 59 20.57 2.44 3.68
C TRP A 59 21.88 1.67 3.76
N ALA A 60 22.01 0.79 4.77
CA ALA A 60 23.16 -0.09 4.89
C ALA A 60 23.33 -1.03 3.68
N SER A 61 22.26 -1.28 2.92
CA SER A 61 22.27 -2.12 1.71
C SER A 61 22.28 -1.32 0.39
N GLY A 62 22.55 -0.01 0.44
CA GLY A 62 22.61 0.87 -0.74
C GLY A 62 21.24 1.32 -1.29
N SER A 63 20.14 0.97 -0.62
CA SER A 63 18.80 1.43 -0.99
C SER A 63 18.46 2.73 -0.27
N LEU A 64 18.01 3.76 -0.99
CA LEU A 64 17.55 5.03 -0.41
C LEU A 64 16.14 4.96 0.22
N ALA A 65 15.55 3.77 0.34
CA ALA A 65 14.21 3.63 0.88
C ALA A 65 14.13 4.07 2.36
N LEU A 66 13.26 5.03 2.65
CA LEU A 66 12.99 5.55 4.00
C LEU A 66 11.81 4.87 4.70
N THR A 67 11.24 3.83 4.07
CA THR A 67 10.06 3.16 4.61
C THR A 67 10.43 2.48 5.93
N PRO A 68 9.82 2.86 7.06
CA PRO A 68 9.99 2.14 8.33
C PRO A 68 9.45 0.71 8.21
N VAL A 69 9.66 -0.11 9.24
CA VAL A 69 9.04 -1.45 9.30
C VAL A 69 7.54 -1.30 9.04
N PRO A 70 6.99 -1.91 7.99
CA PRO A 70 5.59 -1.70 7.66
C PRO A 70 4.65 -2.25 8.75
N PRO A 71 3.48 -1.62 8.98
CA PRO A 71 2.55 -2.06 10.04
C PRO A 71 1.91 -3.42 9.76
N TRP A 72 1.95 -3.92 8.52
CA TRP A 72 1.49 -5.27 8.17
C TRP A 72 2.53 -6.37 8.43
N PHE A 73 3.75 -6.03 8.91
CA PHE A 73 4.72 -7.04 9.33
C PHE A 73 4.37 -7.55 10.72
N VAL A 74 4.28 -8.87 10.89
CA VAL A 74 3.89 -9.51 12.15
C VAL A 74 4.79 -9.12 13.33
N HIS A 75 6.07 -8.82 13.08
CA HIS A 75 7.02 -8.42 14.11
C HIS A 75 7.03 -6.91 14.40
N ASN A 76 6.18 -6.12 13.74
CA ASN A 76 6.11 -4.69 13.97
C ASN A 76 5.44 -4.42 15.33
N ARG A 77 6.22 -3.96 16.30
CA ARG A 77 5.76 -3.79 17.69
C ARG A 77 4.77 -2.64 17.86
N THR A 78 4.74 -1.70 16.92
CA THR A 78 3.88 -0.51 16.98
C THR A 78 2.78 -0.55 15.91
N ALA A 79 2.52 -1.70 15.29
CA ALA A 79 1.57 -1.84 14.19
C ALA A 79 0.19 -1.25 14.52
N ALA A 80 -0.40 -1.63 15.65
CA ALA A 80 -1.71 -1.15 16.10
C ALA A 80 -1.72 0.37 16.32
N THR A 81 -0.77 0.89 17.09
CA THR A 81 -0.64 2.33 17.38
C THR A 81 -0.40 3.14 16.11
N THR A 82 0.46 2.64 15.20
CA THR A 82 0.76 3.28 13.92
C THR A 82 -0.50 3.29 13.04
N GLY A 83 -1.22 2.17 12.96
CA GLY A 83 -2.48 2.06 12.23
C GLY A 83 -3.54 3.04 12.76
N GLU A 84 -3.77 3.08 14.07
CA GLU A 84 -4.71 4.01 14.71
C GLU A 84 -4.38 5.47 14.39
N ARG A 85 -3.09 5.84 14.45
CA ARG A 85 -2.64 7.21 14.12
C ARG A 85 -2.82 7.54 12.64
N LEU A 86 -2.55 6.58 11.75
CA LEU A 86 -2.79 6.73 10.31
C LEU A 86 -4.28 6.91 10.00
N VAL A 87 -5.16 6.10 10.62
CA VAL A 87 -6.62 6.23 10.46
C VAL A 87 -7.09 7.60 10.95
N ARG A 88 -6.65 8.03 12.14
CA ARG A 88 -6.96 9.37 12.66
C ARG A 88 -6.46 10.49 11.77
N PHE A 89 -5.30 10.32 11.11
CA PHE A 89 -4.79 11.29 10.15
C PHE A 89 -5.64 11.32 8.88
N ALA A 90 -5.94 10.17 8.29
CA ALA A 90 -6.77 10.06 7.09
C ALA A 90 -8.18 10.64 7.30
N ALA A 91 -8.79 10.40 8.47
CA ALA A 91 -10.12 10.93 8.81
C ALA A 91 -10.16 12.46 8.97
N ALA A 92 -9.06 13.10 9.39
CA ALA A 92 -8.99 14.55 9.54
C ALA A 92 -7.52 15.03 9.45
N PRO A 93 -6.99 15.26 8.24
CA PRO A 93 -5.58 15.57 8.02
C PRO A 93 -5.16 16.86 8.72
N ARG A 94 -4.12 16.79 9.56
CA ARG A 94 -3.53 17.95 10.24
C ARG A 94 -2.04 17.74 10.45
N TRP A 95 -1.22 18.75 10.15
CA TRP A 95 0.24 18.72 10.34
C TRP A 95 0.65 18.28 11.75
N ARG A 96 -0.04 18.75 12.78
CA ARG A 96 0.20 18.38 14.19
C ARG A 96 0.08 16.88 14.51
N LYS A 97 -0.59 16.08 13.65
CA LYS A 97 -0.72 14.63 13.83
C LYS A 97 0.49 13.85 13.31
N LEU A 98 1.26 14.44 12.39
CA LEU A 98 2.38 13.77 11.73
C LEU A 98 3.52 13.36 12.68
N PRO A 99 3.98 14.20 13.63
CA PRO A 99 5.05 13.79 14.54
C PRO A 99 4.74 12.50 15.31
N GLY A 100 3.49 12.33 15.75
CA GLY A 100 3.04 11.11 16.43
C GLY A 100 3.03 9.87 15.52
N VAL A 101 2.67 10.04 14.24
CA VAL A 101 2.73 8.96 13.23
C VAL A 101 4.18 8.52 13.04
N PHE A 102 5.09 9.47 12.77
CA PHE A 102 6.51 9.18 12.55
C PHE A 102 7.17 8.54 13.77
N ALA A 103 6.93 9.08 14.97
CA ALA A 103 7.47 8.52 16.21
C ALA A 103 6.93 7.10 16.51
N SER A 104 5.74 6.74 16.01
CA SER A 104 5.24 5.36 16.09
C SER A 104 5.97 4.47 15.09
N ALA A 105 6.01 4.91 13.84
CA ALA A 105 6.46 4.11 12.71
C ALA A 105 7.95 3.76 12.81
N LEU A 106 8.78 4.69 13.29
CA LEU A 106 10.22 4.47 13.49
C LEU A 106 10.57 3.52 14.65
N ARG A 107 9.59 3.17 15.51
CA ARG A 107 9.75 2.22 16.62
C ARG A 107 9.17 0.82 16.34
N GLY A 108 8.65 0.63 15.13
CA GLY A 108 8.05 -0.63 14.68
C GLY A 108 9.05 -1.77 14.61
#